data_AF-A0A0A2JBZ2-F1
#
_entry.id   AF-A0A0A2JBZ2-F1
#
_cell.length_a   1.000
_cell.length_b   1.000
_cell.length_c   1.000
_cell.angle_alpha   90.00
_cell.angle_beta   90.00
_cell.angle_gamma   90.00
#
_symmetry.space_group_name_H-M   'P 1'
#
loop_
_entity.id
_entity.type
_entity.pdbx_description
1 polymer ?
#
loop_
_entity_poly.entity_id
_entity_poly.type
_entity_poly.pdbx_seq_one_letter_code
_entity_poly.pdbx_strand_id
1 'polypeptide(L)'
;MPNHRLEIFVGLFLLHPKVECRAAFSNHQASSFKYEEAKRQAEADLASQPGDPDVNATQSTEGCLFLDVITPNKAFQNRDSHHLAPVLVWIHGGAYITGNKIDGSPGDPTRLILNSQKDESNGIVYVAINYRLGGLGWLAGREFEAAGGVPNLGLHDQRLALEWVQQNINLFGGDRNNITVAGGSAGLPE
;
A
#
# COMPACT_ATOMS: atom_id res chain seq x y z
N MET A 1 18.36 2.52 -24.74
CA MET A 1 17.15 2.99 -24.03
C MET A 1 17.55 3.31 -22.60
N PRO A 2 17.16 4.46 -22.03
CA PRO A 2 17.53 4.80 -20.66
C PRO A 2 16.92 3.76 -19.70
N ASN A 3 17.73 3.32 -18.75
CA ASN A 3 17.48 2.13 -17.93
C ASN A 3 16.54 2.47 -16.75
N HIS A 4 15.24 2.60 -17.01
CA HIS A 4 14.23 2.96 -16.00
C HIS A 4 13.92 1.74 -15.11
N ARG A 5 14.53 1.70 -13.91
CA ARG A 5 14.32 0.65 -12.90
C ARG A 5 13.46 1.17 -11.76
N LEU A 6 12.64 0.29 -11.18
CA LEU A 6 11.81 0.53 -10.00
C LEU A 6 12.33 -0.29 -8.81
N GLU A 7 12.22 0.27 -7.62
CA GLU A 7 12.36 -0.42 -6.34
C GLU A 7 10.97 -0.61 -5.73
N ILE A 8 10.70 -1.80 -5.19
CA ILE A 8 9.38 -2.19 -4.69
C ILE A 8 9.53 -2.74 -3.28
N PHE A 9 8.75 -2.19 -2.36
CA PHE A 9 8.68 -2.60 -0.96
C PHE A 9 7.25 -3.08 -0.70
N VAL A 10 7.08 -4.38 -0.49
CA VAL A 10 5.76 -5.02 -0.30
C VAL A 10 5.56 -5.35 1.17
N GLY A 11 4.33 -5.16 1.67
CA GLY A 11 3.92 -5.70 2.97
C GLY A 11 4.44 -4.92 4.17
N LEU A 12 4.53 -3.58 4.07
CA LEU A 12 4.86 -2.72 5.21
C LEU A 12 3.65 -2.65 6.17
N PHE A 13 3.80 -3.22 7.36
CA PHE A 13 2.72 -3.40 8.33
C PHE A 13 2.48 -2.16 9.21
N LEU A 14 1.21 -1.84 9.48
CA LEU A 14 0.80 -0.59 10.12
C LEU A 14 0.24 -0.71 11.56
N LEU A 15 -0.24 -1.89 12.03
CA LEU A 15 -0.87 -2.01 13.38
C LEU A 15 -0.67 -3.34 14.12
N HIS A 16 -0.46 -3.27 15.44
CA HIS A 16 -1.00 -4.24 16.42
C HIS A 16 -1.46 -3.54 17.71
N PRO A 17 -2.32 -4.17 18.55
CA PRO A 17 -3.04 -3.48 19.60
C PRO A 17 -2.06 -3.12 20.74
N LYS A 18 -1.88 -1.81 20.97
CA LYS A 18 -1.18 -1.14 22.09
C LYS A 18 0.29 -0.69 21.92
N VAL A 19 0.97 -0.84 20.79
CA VAL A 19 2.42 -0.49 20.73
C VAL A 19 2.81 0.10 19.38
N GLU A 20 3.60 1.18 19.37
CA GLU A 20 4.23 1.77 18.18
C GLU A 20 4.83 0.69 17.25
N CYS A 21 4.38 0.65 15.99
CA CYS A 21 4.99 -0.17 14.95
C CYS A 21 6.05 0.65 14.19
N ARG A 22 7.32 0.38 14.47
CA ARG A 22 8.46 0.95 13.76
C ARG A 22 8.70 0.17 12.47
N ALA A 23 8.90 0.86 11.34
CA ALA A 23 9.24 0.25 10.06
C ALA A 23 10.48 -0.65 10.21
N ALA A 24 10.34 -1.95 9.94
CA ALA A 24 11.46 -2.88 9.94
C ALA A 24 12.17 -2.83 8.57
N PHE A 25 13.16 -1.95 8.43
CA PHE A 25 14.17 -2.10 7.38
C PHE A 25 15.15 -3.19 7.83
N SER A 26 14.94 -4.43 7.36
CA SER A 26 16.00 -5.44 7.42
C SER A 26 17.09 -5.06 6.41
N ASN A 27 18.32 -4.93 6.90
CA ASN A 27 19.48 -4.53 6.12
C ASN A 27 19.70 -5.37 4.85
N HIS A 28 20.00 -4.68 3.75
CA HIS A 28 20.68 -5.16 2.55
C HIS A 28 19.90 -6.14 1.64
N GLN A 29 19.09 -5.60 0.74
CA GLN A 29 19.25 -5.75 -0.73
C GLN A 29 18.08 -5.06 -1.45
N ALA A 30 18.30 -3.82 -1.88
CA ALA A 30 17.55 -3.26 -3.02
C ALA A 30 17.95 -4.08 -4.25
N SER A 31 17.30 -5.22 -4.44
CA SER A 31 17.47 -6.03 -5.64
C SER A 31 16.47 -5.53 -6.67
N SER A 32 16.92 -5.32 -7.90
CA SER A 32 16.05 -4.93 -9.01
C SER A 32 15.00 -6.01 -9.21
N PHE A 33 13.83 -5.79 -8.63
CA PHE A 33 12.76 -6.78 -8.56
C PHE A 33 11.89 -6.66 -9.81
N LYS A 34 11.71 -7.77 -10.54
CA LYS A 34 10.88 -7.81 -11.73
C LYS A 34 9.42 -7.91 -11.29
N TYR A 35 8.71 -6.79 -11.36
CA TYR A 35 7.30 -6.64 -10.94
C TYR A 35 6.39 -7.78 -11.46
N GLU A 36 6.50 -8.17 -12.72
CA GLU A 36 5.67 -9.27 -13.28
C GLU A 36 6.00 -10.64 -12.70
N GLU A 37 7.20 -10.84 -12.16
CA GLU A 37 7.59 -12.08 -11.49
C GLU A 37 7.13 -12.08 -10.03
N ALA A 38 7.19 -10.93 -9.38
CA ALA A 38 6.61 -10.69 -8.06
C ALA A 38 5.11 -10.93 -8.02
N LYS A 39 4.42 -10.32 -8.99
CA LYS A 39 2.98 -10.42 -9.17
C LYS A 39 2.58 -11.86 -9.45
N ARG A 40 3.29 -12.54 -10.36
CA ARG A 40 3.08 -13.97 -10.63
C ARG A 40 3.36 -14.85 -9.42
N GLN A 41 4.34 -14.53 -8.58
CA GLN A 41 4.61 -15.28 -7.35
C GLN A 41 3.46 -15.08 -6.34
N ALA A 42 3.01 -13.85 -6.12
CA ALA A 42 1.87 -13.56 -5.26
C ALA A 42 0.56 -14.22 -5.77
N GLU A 43 0.36 -14.25 -7.09
CA GLU A 43 -0.75 -14.95 -7.74
C GLU A 43 -0.61 -16.48 -7.69
N ALA A 44 0.62 -17.02 -7.77
CA ALA A 44 0.90 -18.46 -7.69
C ALA A 44 0.77 -19.01 -6.27
N ASP A 45 1.14 -18.21 -5.26
CA ASP A 45 0.92 -18.53 -3.85
C ASP A 45 -0.60 -18.60 -3.55
N LEU A 46 -1.41 -17.81 -4.27
CA LEU A 46 -2.87 -17.86 -4.20
C LEU A 46 -3.47 -19.06 -4.97
N ALA A 47 -2.81 -19.54 -6.04
CA ALA A 47 -3.34 -20.56 -6.95
C ALA A 47 -2.94 -22.01 -6.62
N SER A 48 -2.03 -22.26 -5.67
CA SER A 48 -1.37 -23.55 -5.47
C SER A 48 -1.91 -24.44 -4.34
N GLN A 49 -3.14 -24.25 -3.84
CA GLN A 49 -3.70 -25.09 -2.77
C GLN A 49 -4.51 -26.29 -3.31
N PRO A 50 -4.05 -27.56 -3.14
CA PRO A 50 -4.91 -28.73 -3.25
C PRO A 50 -5.65 -28.97 -1.94
N GLY A 51 -6.91 -29.41 -2.03
CA GLY A 51 -7.80 -29.56 -0.88
C GLY A 51 -7.31 -30.55 0.18
N ASP A 52 -7.13 -30.03 1.40
CA ASP A 52 -7.07 -30.77 2.66
C ASP A 52 -8.02 -30.04 3.66
N PRO A 53 -8.93 -30.71 4.38
CA PRO A 53 -10.05 -30.06 5.06
C PRO A 53 -9.74 -29.55 6.48
N ASP A 54 -8.48 -29.56 6.90
CA ASP A 54 -8.01 -28.88 8.10
C ASP A 54 -6.55 -28.49 7.85
N VAL A 55 -6.12 -27.33 8.36
CA VAL A 55 -4.79 -26.67 8.17
C VAL A 55 -4.41 -26.17 6.74
N ASN A 56 -4.72 -24.89 6.42
CA ASN A 56 -3.76 -23.85 5.93
C ASN A 56 -4.38 -22.63 5.21
N ALA A 57 -4.46 -21.51 5.94
CA ALA A 57 -4.02 -20.17 5.52
C ALA A 57 -4.37 -19.61 4.11
N THR A 58 -5.63 -19.66 3.69
CA THR A 58 -6.30 -18.48 3.09
C THR A 58 -7.01 -17.68 4.19
N GLN A 59 -6.35 -17.55 5.35
CA GLN A 59 -6.79 -16.66 6.39
C GLN A 59 -6.64 -15.24 5.88
N SER A 60 -7.76 -14.62 5.51
CA SER A 60 -7.92 -13.18 5.72
C SER A 60 -7.71 -12.94 7.22
N THR A 61 -6.46 -12.83 7.64
CA THR A 61 -6.10 -12.51 9.02
C THR A 61 -6.51 -11.06 9.28
N GLU A 62 -6.97 -10.76 10.50
CA GLU A 62 -7.32 -9.39 10.91
C GLU A 62 -6.13 -8.41 10.81
N GLY A 63 -4.91 -8.92 10.63
CA GLY A 63 -3.72 -8.14 10.32
C GLY A 63 -3.63 -7.73 8.85
N CYS A 64 -4.64 -7.11 8.27
CA CYS A 64 -4.65 -6.75 6.84
C CYS A 64 -4.01 -5.40 6.51
N LEU A 65 -3.56 -4.64 7.53
CA LEU A 65 -3.08 -3.27 7.39
C LEU A 65 -1.64 -3.21 6.91
N PHE A 66 -1.49 -3.51 5.63
CA PHE A 66 -0.26 -3.42 4.89
C PHE A 66 -0.36 -2.32 3.83
N LEU A 67 0.78 -1.69 3.54
CA LEU A 67 0.96 -0.89 2.33
C LEU A 67 2.17 -1.37 1.53
N ASP A 68 2.17 -1.03 0.25
CA ASP A 68 3.29 -1.22 -0.65
C ASP A 68 3.81 0.14 -1.12
N VAL A 69 5.14 0.30 -1.19
CA VAL A 69 5.79 1.49 -1.75
C VAL A 69 6.54 1.08 -3.00
N ILE A 70 6.22 1.72 -4.13
CA ILE A 70 6.89 1.53 -5.41
C ILE A 70 7.54 2.85 -5.79
N THR A 71 8.86 2.86 -5.88
CA THR A 71 9.65 4.07 -6.10
C THR A 71 10.60 3.92 -7.30
N PRO A 72 10.67 4.91 -8.19
CA PRO A 72 11.77 5.04 -9.14
C PRO A 72 13.14 4.84 -8.49
N ASN A 73 14.00 4.00 -9.08
CA ASN A 73 15.36 3.81 -8.55
C ASN A 73 16.13 5.14 -8.45
N LYS A 74 15.91 6.06 -9.40
CA LYS A 74 16.44 7.43 -9.35
C LYS A 74 15.94 8.21 -8.12
N ALA A 75 14.64 8.17 -7.82
CA ALA A 75 14.10 8.81 -6.61
C ALA A 75 14.68 8.19 -5.33
N PHE A 76 14.75 6.86 -5.28
CA PHE A 76 15.29 6.13 -4.13
C PHE A 76 16.77 6.43 -3.85
N GLN A 77 17.58 6.53 -4.91
CA GLN A 77 18.98 6.94 -4.80
C GLN A 77 19.12 8.41 -4.36
N ASN A 78 18.18 9.27 -4.76
CA ASN A 78 18.15 10.68 -4.42
C ASN A 78 17.40 11.00 -3.11
N ARG A 79 17.06 10.01 -2.29
CA ARG A 79 16.28 10.19 -1.05
C ARG A 79 16.94 11.12 -0.01
N ASP A 80 18.26 11.23 -0.06
CA ASP A 80 19.04 12.12 0.82
C ASP A 80 19.28 13.51 0.20
N SER A 81 18.72 13.77 -0.99
CA SER A 81 18.82 15.05 -1.70
C SER A 81 17.61 15.96 -1.45
N HIS A 82 17.74 17.24 -1.80
CA HIS A 82 16.60 18.18 -1.79
C HIS A 82 15.61 17.98 -2.94
N HIS A 83 15.89 17.07 -3.88
CA HIS A 83 15.02 16.79 -5.02
C HIS A 83 14.22 15.51 -4.74
N LEU A 84 13.13 15.62 -3.99
CA LEU A 84 12.24 14.49 -3.70
C LEU A 84 11.14 14.37 -4.77
N ALA A 85 10.65 13.16 -5.01
CA ALA A 85 9.59 12.90 -5.98
C ALA A 85 8.20 13.13 -5.37
N PRO A 86 7.21 13.68 -6.12
CA PRO A 86 5.82 13.69 -5.69
C PRO A 86 5.33 12.27 -5.35
N VAL A 87 4.39 12.17 -4.41
CA VAL A 87 3.86 10.91 -3.91
C VAL A 87 2.40 10.77 -4.33
N LEU A 88 2.03 9.62 -4.89
CA LEU A 88 0.65 9.23 -5.16
C LEU A 88 0.27 8.09 -4.22
N VAL A 89 -0.68 8.34 -3.31
CA VAL A 89 -1.28 7.31 -2.45
C VAL A 89 -2.57 6.82 -3.10
N TRP A 90 -2.62 5.54 -3.42
CA TRP A 90 -3.76 4.86 -4.00
C TRP A 90 -4.56 4.09 -2.95
N ILE A 91 -5.86 4.40 -2.90
CA ILE A 91 -6.84 3.72 -2.05
C ILE A 91 -7.80 2.99 -2.98
N HIS A 92 -7.82 1.66 -2.89
CA HIS A 92 -8.65 0.84 -3.76
C HIS A 92 -10.15 1.00 -3.47
N GLY A 93 -10.96 0.81 -4.51
CA GLY A 93 -12.41 0.73 -4.40
C GLY A 93 -12.90 -0.66 -3.98
N GLY A 94 -14.22 -0.86 -4.05
CA GLY A 94 -14.88 -2.13 -3.75
C GLY A 94 -16.09 -2.03 -2.82
N ALA A 95 -16.83 -0.90 -2.91
CA ALA A 95 -18.06 -0.64 -2.17
C ALA A 95 -17.96 -0.90 -0.65
N TYR A 96 -16.76 -0.71 -0.09
CA TYR A 96 -16.44 -0.97 1.32
C TYR A 96 -16.55 -2.43 1.77
N ILE A 97 -16.81 -3.38 0.89
CA ILE A 97 -17.04 -4.80 1.21
C ILE A 97 -16.03 -5.75 0.59
N THR A 98 -15.29 -5.30 -0.42
CA THR A 98 -14.28 -6.10 -1.14
C THR A 98 -13.15 -5.22 -1.66
N GLY A 99 -12.12 -5.84 -2.25
CA GLY A 99 -10.93 -5.17 -2.82
C GLY A 99 -9.68 -5.32 -1.95
N ASN A 100 -8.55 -4.99 -2.53
CA ASN A 100 -7.25 -4.90 -1.85
C ASN A 100 -6.31 -3.99 -2.66
N LYS A 101 -5.11 -3.71 -2.13
CA LYS A 101 -4.12 -2.83 -2.76
C LYS A 101 -3.59 -3.27 -4.13
N ILE A 102 -3.79 -4.53 -4.51
CA ILE A 102 -3.39 -5.12 -5.81
C ILE A 102 -4.60 -5.17 -6.77
N ASP A 103 -5.80 -5.37 -6.22
CA ASP A 103 -7.03 -5.52 -6.98
C ASP A 103 -7.70 -4.16 -7.27
N GLY A 104 -7.96 -3.90 -8.55
CA GLY A 104 -8.76 -2.77 -9.02
C GLY A 104 -7.95 -1.76 -9.83
N SER A 105 -8.61 -1.05 -10.76
CA SER A 105 -7.98 -0.09 -11.67
C SER A 105 -7.19 0.99 -10.91
N PRO A 106 -5.89 1.22 -11.20
CA PRO A 106 -5.21 0.73 -12.40
C PRO A 106 -4.64 -0.70 -12.29
N GLY A 107 -4.57 -1.30 -11.11
CA GLY A 107 -4.08 -2.66 -10.83
C GLY A 107 -2.56 -2.72 -10.85
N ASP A 108 -1.96 -2.25 -11.94
CA ASP A 108 -0.51 -2.11 -12.10
C ASP A 108 -0.10 -0.63 -12.31
N PRO A 109 0.62 -0.01 -11.36
CA PRO A 109 1.09 1.37 -11.50
C PRO A 109 2.34 1.50 -12.37
N THR A 110 2.95 0.41 -12.84
CA THR A 110 4.25 0.42 -13.54
C THR A 110 4.25 1.38 -14.73
N ARG A 111 3.22 1.35 -15.58
CA ARG A 111 3.13 2.28 -16.73
C ARG A 111 3.01 3.73 -16.31
N LEU A 112 2.27 4.01 -15.24
CA LEU A 112 2.13 5.37 -14.69
C LEU A 112 3.49 5.88 -14.20
N ILE A 113 4.19 5.06 -13.42
CA ILE A 113 5.50 5.42 -12.85
C ILE A 113 6.54 5.56 -13.95
N LEU A 114 6.65 4.63 -14.89
CA LEU A 114 7.58 4.72 -16.01
C LEU A 114 7.32 5.95 -16.89
N ASN A 115 6.05 6.30 -17.13
CA ASN A 115 5.71 7.50 -17.89
C ASN A 115 6.12 8.78 -17.16
N SER A 116 6.06 8.82 -15.82
CA SER A 116 6.45 9.98 -15.02
C SER A 116 7.94 10.32 -15.10
N GLN A 117 8.77 9.37 -15.52
CA GLN A 117 10.23 9.52 -15.62
C GLN A 117 10.71 10.03 -16.99
N LYS A 118 9.82 10.19 -17.98
CA LYS A 118 10.19 10.51 -19.38
C LYS A 118 10.94 11.83 -19.53
N ASP A 119 10.63 12.81 -18.69
CA ASP A 119 11.27 14.14 -18.70
C ASP A 119 12.52 14.19 -17.80
N GLU A 120 13.16 13.03 -17.55
CA GLU A 120 14.29 12.87 -16.64
C GLU A 120 14.05 13.34 -15.20
N SER A 121 12.78 13.48 -14.79
CA SER A 121 12.40 13.77 -13.41
C SER A 121 12.74 12.60 -12.47
N ASN A 122 12.58 12.79 -11.16
CA ASN A 122 12.64 11.68 -10.22
C ASN A 122 11.40 10.75 -10.31
N GLY A 123 10.43 11.06 -11.17
CA GLY A 123 9.19 10.33 -11.34
C GLY A 123 8.22 10.55 -10.18
N ILE A 124 7.33 9.59 -9.96
CA ILE A 124 6.35 9.57 -8.86
C ILE A 124 6.63 8.36 -7.97
N VAL A 125 6.63 8.56 -6.65
CA VAL A 125 6.56 7.46 -5.68
C VAL A 125 5.09 7.06 -5.53
N TYR A 126 4.79 5.79 -5.73
CA TYR A 126 3.45 5.25 -5.62
C TYR A 126 3.30 4.44 -4.33
N VAL A 127 2.23 4.68 -3.58
CA VAL A 127 1.91 3.94 -2.35
C VAL A 127 0.53 3.34 -2.50
N ALA A 128 0.37 2.03 -2.29
CA ALA A 128 -0.95 1.38 -2.29
C ALA A 128 -1.25 0.80 -0.91
N ILE A 129 -2.44 1.06 -0.38
CA ILE A 129 -2.81 0.70 1.00
C ILE A 129 -3.95 -0.31 1.03
N ASN A 130 -3.94 -1.19 2.03
CA ASN A 130 -5.12 -1.94 2.46
C ASN A 130 -5.82 -1.20 3.60
N TYR A 131 -7.14 -1.35 3.70
CA TYR A 131 -7.97 -0.91 4.83
C TYR A 131 -9.03 -1.97 5.15
N ARG A 132 -9.61 -1.94 6.35
CA ARG A 132 -10.66 -2.90 6.72
C ARG A 132 -11.95 -2.66 5.91
N LEU A 133 -12.57 -3.77 5.53
CA LEU A 133 -13.78 -3.83 4.71
C LEU A 133 -14.90 -4.58 5.47
N GLY A 134 -16.12 -4.53 4.95
CA GLY A 134 -17.30 -5.18 5.50
C GLY A 134 -17.57 -4.76 6.95
N GLY A 135 -18.13 -5.67 7.74
CA GLY A 135 -18.40 -5.41 9.16
C GLY A 135 -17.17 -5.08 10.00
N LEU A 136 -15.97 -5.52 9.60
CA LEU A 136 -14.73 -5.22 10.34
C LEU A 136 -14.30 -3.75 10.19
N GLY A 137 -14.68 -3.09 9.09
CA GLY A 137 -14.34 -1.69 8.82
C GLY A 137 -15.50 -0.72 8.97
N TRP A 138 -16.75 -1.19 8.79
CA TRP A 138 -17.90 -0.32 8.53
C TRP A 138 -19.13 -0.64 9.39
N LEU A 139 -18.99 -1.46 10.44
CA LEU A 139 -20.06 -1.67 11.41
C LEU A 139 -20.33 -0.37 12.19
N ALA A 140 -21.60 -0.02 12.35
CA ALA A 140 -22.05 1.18 13.05
C ALA A 140 -23.43 0.91 13.68
N GLY A 141 -23.85 1.75 14.63
CA GLY A 141 -25.15 1.64 15.28
C GLY A 141 -25.07 1.82 16.79
N ARG A 142 -26.20 2.21 17.40
CA ARG A 142 -26.26 2.57 18.82
C ARG A 142 -25.82 1.45 19.73
N GLU A 143 -26.23 0.22 19.44
CA GLU A 143 -25.91 -0.97 20.24
C GLU A 143 -24.42 -1.31 20.11
N PHE A 144 -23.86 -1.18 18.91
CA PHE A 144 -22.43 -1.40 18.65
C PHE A 144 -21.57 -0.36 19.37
N GLU A 145 -21.93 0.92 19.25
CA GLU A 145 -21.25 2.03 19.90
C GLU A 145 -21.38 1.97 21.43
N ALA A 146 -22.57 1.63 21.95
CA ALA A 146 -22.79 1.44 23.39
C ALA A 146 -21.98 0.28 23.98
N ALA A 147 -21.66 -0.73 23.16
CA ALA A 147 -20.77 -1.83 23.53
C ALA A 147 -19.28 -1.49 23.42
N GLY A 148 -18.93 -0.24 23.07
CA GLY A 148 -17.55 0.24 22.90
C GLY A 148 -16.99 0.05 21.49
N GLY A 149 -17.83 -0.29 20.52
CA GLY A 149 -17.47 -0.34 19.11
C GLY A 149 -17.13 1.04 18.55
N VAL A 150 -16.16 1.09 17.65
CA VAL A 150 -15.77 2.32 16.94
C VAL A 150 -16.31 2.22 15.51
N PRO A 151 -17.21 3.13 15.07
CA PRO A 151 -17.70 3.11 13.70
C PRO A 151 -16.62 3.62 12.72
N ASN A 152 -16.76 3.28 11.44
CA ASN A 152 -15.89 3.75 10.35
C ASN A 152 -14.39 3.41 10.55
N LEU A 153 -14.08 2.26 11.14
CA LEU A 153 -12.70 1.78 11.29
C LEU A 153 -11.91 1.73 9.99
N GLY A 154 -12.57 1.49 8.85
CA GLY A 154 -11.93 1.60 7.52
C GLY A 154 -11.38 2.99 7.22
N LEU A 155 -12.06 4.07 7.62
CA LEU A 155 -11.55 5.44 7.49
C LEU A 155 -10.39 5.71 8.45
N HIS A 156 -10.45 5.15 9.65
CA HIS A 156 -9.34 5.22 10.62
C HIS A 156 -8.07 4.54 10.06
N ASP A 157 -8.23 3.42 9.37
CA ASP A 157 -7.12 2.71 8.72
C ASP A 157 -6.50 3.55 7.60
N GLN A 158 -7.33 4.15 6.75
CA GLN A 158 -6.86 5.04 5.67
C GLN A 158 -6.09 6.23 6.24
N ARG A 159 -6.63 6.87 7.29
CA ARG A 159 -5.95 7.97 7.99
C ARG A 159 -4.60 7.53 8.56
N LEU A 160 -4.55 6.39 9.23
CA LEU A 160 -3.30 5.86 9.80
C LEU A 160 -2.25 5.61 8.71
N ALA A 161 -2.65 5.05 7.57
CA ALA A 161 -1.75 4.84 6.45
C ALA A 161 -1.22 6.17 5.89
N LEU A 162 -2.07 7.20 5.77
CA LEU A 162 -1.66 8.53 5.33
C LEU A 162 -0.71 9.20 6.32
N GLU A 163 -0.95 9.07 7.63
CA GLU A 163 -0.04 9.55 8.67
C GLU A 163 1.32 8.83 8.58
N TRP A 164 1.33 7.52 8.33
CA TRP A 164 2.57 6.77 8.08
C TRP A 164 3.29 7.28 6.84
N VAL A 165 2.59 7.52 5.73
CA VAL A 165 3.19 8.06 4.49
C VAL A 165 3.81 9.42 4.78
N GLN A 166 3.08 10.33 5.42
CA GLN A 166 3.56 11.67 5.79
C GLN A 166 4.86 11.61 6.60
N GLN A 167 4.98 10.64 7.51
CA GLN A 167 6.13 10.52 8.42
C GLN A 167 7.34 9.82 7.78
N ASN A 168 7.11 8.86 6.87
CA ASN A 168 8.15 7.91 6.44
C ASN A 168 8.51 7.99 4.95
N ILE A 169 7.71 8.62 4.08
CA ILE A 169 7.87 8.46 2.63
C ILE A 169 9.17 9.05 2.05
N ASN A 170 9.79 9.99 2.76
CA ASN A 170 11.11 10.51 2.42
C ASN A 170 12.20 9.44 2.47
N LEU A 171 12.06 8.40 3.30
CA LEU A 171 12.99 7.25 3.33
C LEU A 171 13.00 6.48 2.00
N PHE A 172 11.97 6.67 1.17
CA PHE A 172 11.80 6.02 -0.12
C PHE A 172 11.98 6.99 -1.31
N GLY A 173 12.42 8.23 -1.04
CA GLY A 173 12.62 9.28 -2.05
C GLY A 173 11.39 10.11 -2.39
N GLY A 174 10.30 9.99 -1.60
CA GLY A 174 9.08 10.78 -1.78
C GLY A 174 9.07 12.08 -0.98
N ASP A 175 8.44 13.11 -1.52
CA ASP A 175 8.24 14.39 -0.85
C ASP A 175 6.99 14.33 0.04
N ARG A 176 7.20 14.38 1.35
CA ARG A 176 6.12 14.42 2.34
C ARG A 176 5.23 15.66 2.23
N ASN A 177 5.68 16.72 1.56
CA ASN A 177 4.88 17.94 1.37
C ASN A 177 4.13 17.95 0.03
N ASN A 178 4.28 16.91 -0.79
CA ASN A 178 3.67 16.80 -2.11
C ASN A 178 3.03 15.42 -2.29
N ILE A 179 1.99 15.18 -1.49
CA ILE A 179 1.23 13.93 -1.47
C ILE A 179 -0.14 14.18 -2.14
N THR A 180 -0.44 13.38 -3.14
CA THR A 180 -1.77 13.29 -3.76
C THR A 180 -2.42 11.98 -3.36
N VAL A 181 -3.67 12.04 -2.89
CA VAL A 181 -4.49 10.85 -2.64
C VAL A 181 -5.40 10.64 -3.83
N ALA A 182 -5.45 9.41 -4.33
CA ALA A 182 -6.35 9.01 -5.39
C ALA A 182 -7.03 7.68 -5.05
N GLY A 183 -8.22 7.48 -5.59
CA GLY A 183 -8.95 6.23 -5.44
C GLY A 183 -10.04 6.11 -6.50
N GLY A 184 -10.59 4.91 -6.63
CA GLY A 184 -11.74 4.64 -7.48
C GLY A 184 -12.97 4.28 -6.65
N SER A 185 -14.13 4.85 -6.95
CA SER A 185 -15.40 4.57 -6.24
C SER A 185 -15.23 4.77 -4.72
N ALA A 186 -15.50 3.75 -3.91
CA ALA A 186 -15.36 3.73 -2.44
C ALA A 186 -13.93 4.03 -1.91
N GLY A 187 -12.93 4.11 -2.78
CA GLY A 187 -11.55 4.45 -2.37
C GLY A 187 -11.29 5.95 -2.23
N LEU A 188 -12.19 6.83 -2.70
CA LEU A 188 -12.01 8.28 -2.49
C LEU A 188 -12.51 8.67 -1.10
N PRO A 189 -11.68 9.31 -0.25
CA PRO A 189 -12.17 9.92 0.98
C PRO A 189 -13.07 11.12 0.63
N GLU A 190 -14.27 11.18 1.20
CA GLU A 190 -15.15 12.37 1.21
C GLU A 190 -14.75 13.37 2.30
#